data_AF-A0A8X7BLB9-F1
#
_entry.id   AF-A0A8X7BLB9-F1
#
_cell.length_a   1.000
_cell.length_b   1.000
_cell.length_c   1.000
_cell.angle_alpha   90.00
_cell.angle_beta   90.00
_cell.angle_gamma   90.00
#
_symmetry.space_group_name_H-M   'P 1'
#
loop_
_entity.id
_entity.type
_entity.pdbx_description
1 polymer ?
#
loop_
_entity_poly.entity_id
_entity_poly.type
_entity_poly.pdbx_seq_one_letter_code
_entity_poly.pdbx_strand_id
1 'polypeptide(L)'
;MQRNSSIMMRVWKQWTNKHRTTRKTGHGRRKMTSALDDRHLLRMAGNERRASSKQLAARWSTATGVLMILLTANHRRMCLQWAHEHRAWQADWHQVVFSDESRLNLWDHDGRIRVRRMSVNAAFQSALSNDIVA
;
A
#
# COMPACT_ATOMS: atom_id res chain seq x y z
N MET A 1 20.64 3.79 -35.82
CA MET A 1 19.28 3.24 -35.71
C MET A 1 19.02 2.73 -34.30
N GLN A 2 18.48 3.57 -33.42
CA GLN A 2 18.11 3.14 -32.06
C GLN A 2 16.80 2.36 -32.11
N ARG A 3 16.86 1.04 -31.92
CA ARG A 3 15.67 0.20 -31.79
C ARG A 3 15.06 0.47 -30.41
N ASN A 4 13.95 1.20 -30.37
CA ASN A 4 13.07 1.24 -29.21
C ASN A 4 12.61 -0.20 -28.90
N SER A 5 13.22 -0.82 -27.90
CA SER A 5 12.88 -2.18 -27.47
C SER A 5 11.55 -2.13 -26.72
N SER A 6 10.45 -2.33 -27.41
CA SER A 6 9.13 -2.46 -26.76
C SER A 6 9.16 -3.59 -25.73
N ILE A 7 8.31 -3.49 -24.70
CA ILE A 7 8.14 -4.56 -23.69
C ILE A 7 7.88 -5.91 -24.39
N MET A 8 7.08 -5.89 -25.47
CA MET A 8 6.79 -7.06 -26.30
C MET A 8 8.07 -7.70 -26.87
N MET A 9 8.99 -6.91 -27.44
CA MET A 9 10.25 -7.44 -27.97
C MET A 9 11.15 -8.03 -26.88
N ARG A 10 11.12 -7.46 -25.68
CA ARG A 10 11.91 -7.95 -24.54
C ARG A 10 11.36 -9.28 -23.99
N VAL A 11 10.03 -9.37 -23.85
CA VAL A 11 9.34 -10.58 -23.39
C VAL A 11 9.48 -11.69 -24.42
N TRP A 12 9.31 -11.39 -25.70
CA TRP A 12 9.49 -12.33 -26.81
C TRP A 12 10.91 -12.91 -26.83
N LYS A 13 11.94 -12.06 -26.73
CA LYS A 13 13.35 -12.49 -26.67
C LYS A 13 13.66 -13.33 -25.42
N GLN A 14 13.01 -13.05 -24.30
CA GLN A 14 13.16 -13.85 -23.08
C GLN A 14 12.55 -15.25 -23.25
N TRP A 15 11.39 -15.34 -23.91
CA TRP A 15 10.73 -16.61 -24.19
C TRP A 15 11.53 -17.48 -25.16
N THR A 16 12.00 -16.92 -26.28
CA THR A 16 12.79 -17.68 -27.29
C THR A 16 14.08 -18.27 -26.71
N ASN A 17 14.70 -17.59 -25.74
CA ASN A 17 15.98 -18.02 -25.18
C ASN A 17 15.85 -19.03 -24.03
N LYS A 18 14.72 -19.04 -23.32
CA LYS A 18 14.56 -19.81 -22.06
C LYS A 18 13.38 -20.77 -22.06
N HIS A 19 12.53 -20.72 -23.09
CA HIS A 19 11.25 -21.44 -23.18
C HIS A 19 10.41 -21.35 -21.88
N ARG A 20 10.57 -20.26 -21.11
CA ARG A 20 9.96 -20.08 -19.79
C ARG A 20 9.61 -18.63 -19.54
N THR A 21 8.36 -18.38 -19.17
CA THR A 21 7.89 -17.08 -18.70
C THR A 21 8.07 -17.04 -17.18
N THR A 22 8.92 -16.14 -16.67
CA THR A 22 9.12 -15.97 -15.22
C THR A 22 8.49 -14.65 -14.79
N ARG A 23 7.57 -14.70 -13.82
CA ARG A 23 7.03 -13.49 -13.20
C ARG A 23 8.15 -12.85 -12.39
N LYS A 24 8.64 -11.70 -12.81
CA LYS A 24 9.56 -10.92 -11.99
C LYS A 24 8.82 -10.41 -10.76
N THR A 25 9.46 -10.46 -9.60
CA THR A 25 8.94 -9.86 -8.37
C THR A 25 8.85 -8.36 -8.59
N GLY A 26 7.64 -7.86 -8.84
CA GLY A 26 7.38 -6.44 -9.00
C GLY A 26 7.41 -5.74 -7.64
N HIS A 27 7.89 -4.49 -7.62
CA HIS A 27 7.57 -3.60 -6.50
C HIS A 27 6.08 -3.25 -6.61
N GLY A 28 5.25 -3.93 -5.82
CA GLY A 28 3.82 -3.67 -5.77
C GLY A 28 3.51 -2.25 -5.29
N ARG A 29 2.25 -1.83 -5.46
CA ARG A 29 1.76 -0.56 -4.90
C ARG A 29 2.13 -0.48 -3.43
N ARG A 30 2.80 0.62 -3.04
CA ARG A 30 3.11 0.87 -1.63
C ARG A 30 1.83 0.79 -0.82
N LYS A 31 1.85 -0.05 0.22
CA LYS A 31 0.74 -0.13 1.17
C LYS A 31 0.56 1.24 1.81
N MET A 32 -0.69 1.57 2.09
CA MET A 32 -1.06 2.82 2.75
C MET A 32 -0.50 2.88 4.18
N THR A 33 -0.45 1.73 4.84
CA THR A 33 0.08 1.54 6.18
C THR A 33 1.49 0.96 6.10
N SER A 34 2.39 1.45 6.97
CA SER A 34 3.69 0.83 7.20
C SER A 34 3.54 -0.37 8.15
N ALA A 35 4.57 -1.22 8.23
CA ALA A 35 4.58 -2.34 9.18
C ALA A 35 4.48 -1.89 10.66
N LEU A 36 4.91 -0.66 10.97
CA LEU A 36 4.73 -0.06 12.30
C LEU A 36 3.26 0.32 12.52
N ASP A 37 2.63 0.91 11.51
CA ASP A 37 1.22 1.28 11.55
C ASP A 37 0.31 0.05 11.71
N ASP A 38 0.62 -1.03 10.99
CA ASP A 38 -0.11 -2.31 11.10
C ASP A 38 0.01 -2.90 12.52
N ARG A 39 1.19 -2.87 13.13
CA ARG A 39 1.39 -3.31 14.52
C ARG A 39 0.63 -2.43 15.52
N HIS A 40 0.61 -1.13 15.29
CA HIS A 40 -0.16 -0.20 16.12
C HIS A 40 -1.67 -0.45 16.01
N LEU A 41 -2.18 -0.67 14.80
CA LEU A 41 -3.57 -1.06 14.54
C LEU A 41 -3.95 -2.35 15.25
N LEU A 42 -3.11 -3.39 15.14
CA LEU A 42 -3.35 -4.68 15.80
C LEU A 42 -3.37 -4.53 17.33
N ARG A 43 -2.48 -3.71 17.89
CA ARG A 43 -2.47 -3.42 19.34
C ARG A 43 -3.74 -2.69 19.77
N MET A 44 -4.17 -1.66 19.03
CA MET A 44 -5.42 -0.95 19.31
C MET A 44 -6.63 -1.88 19.24
N ALA A 45 -6.73 -2.70 18.19
CA ALA A 45 -7.82 -3.67 18.03
C ALA A 45 -7.85 -4.72 19.16
N GLY A 46 -6.68 -5.15 19.63
CA GLY A 46 -6.56 -6.10 20.75
C GLY A 46 -6.97 -5.50 22.10
N ASN A 47 -6.62 -4.23 22.35
CA ASN A 47 -6.98 -3.51 23.57
C ASN A 47 -8.46 -3.10 23.58
N GLU A 48 -9.02 -2.75 22.43
CA GLU A 48 -10.37 -2.22 22.29
C GLU A 48 -11.26 -3.18 21.49
N ARG A 49 -11.46 -4.41 21.99
CA ARG A 49 -12.20 -5.46 21.25
C ARG A 49 -13.63 -5.07 20.84
N ARG A 50 -14.25 -4.12 21.54
CA ARG A 50 -15.62 -3.64 21.25
C ARG A 50 -15.65 -2.43 20.32
N ALA A 51 -14.50 -1.86 19.96
CA ALA A 51 -14.46 -0.70 19.07
C ALA A 51 -14.82 -1.11 17.63
N SER A 52 -15.69 -0.31 17.02
CA SER A 52 -16.03 -0.45 15.60
C SER A 52 -14.82 -0.13 14.71
N SER A 53 -14.75 -0.74 13.53
CA SER A 53 -13.76 -0.39 12.49
C SER A 53 -13.70 1.12 12.21
N LYS A 54 -14.83 1.86 12.28
CA LYS A 54 -14.83 3.33 12.16
C LYS A 54 -14.12 4.03 13.31
N GLN A 55 -14.32 3.55 14.53
CA GLN A 55 -13.71 4.11 15.75
C GLN A 55 -12.21 3.84 15.77
N LEU A 56 -11.79 2.62 15.41
CA LEU A 56 -10.37 2.27 15.26
C LEU A 56 -9.71 3.08 14.15
N ALA A 57 -10.38 3.26 13.02
CA ALA A 57 -9.88 4.08 11.92
C ALA A 57 -9.73 5.56 12.30
N ALA A 58 -10.69 6.12 13.05
CA ALA A 58 -10.61 7.49 13.55
C ALA A 58 -9.44 7.65 14.52
N ARG A 59 -9.34 6.77 15.53
CA ARG A 59 -8.24 6.78 16.51
C ARG A 59 -6.87 6.64 15.85
N TRP A 60 -6.76 5.70 14.90
CA TRP A 60 -5.54 5.52 14.12
C TRP A 60 -5.21 6.76 13.28
N SER A 61 -6.19 7.34 12.59
CA SER A 61 -5.99 8.54 11.77
C SER A 61 -5.56 9.74 12.61
N THR A 62 -6.10 9.86 13.84
CA THR A 62 -5.66 10.86 14.82
C THR A 62 -4.22 10.63 15.27
N ALA A 63 -3.81 9.36 15.49
CA ALA A 63 -2.47 9.01 15.95
C ALA A 63 -1.39 9.14 14.86
N THR A 64 -1.71 8.80 13.60
CA THR A 64 -0.76 8.79 12.48
C THR A 64 -0.83 10.04 11.60
N GLY A 65 -1.89 10.82 11.70
CA GLY A 65 -2.16 11.95 10.80
C GLY A 65 -2.52 11.54 9.37
N VAL A 66 -2.75 10.25 9.13
CA VAL A 66 -3.10 9.69 7.81
C VAL A 66 -4.59 9.31 7.80
N LEU A 67 -5.34 9.79 6.81
CA LEU A 67 -6.76 9.48 6.68
C LEU A 67 -6.97 8.06 6.18
N MET A 68 -7.46 7.15 7.01
CA MET A 68 -7.79 5.79 6.59
C MET A 68 -9.05 5.76 5.68
N ILE A 69 -8.96 5.12 4.51
CA ILE A 69 -10.11 4.99 3.61
C ILE A 69 -11.07 3.92 4.16
N LEU A 70 -12.19 4.36 4.69
CA LEU A 70 -13.27 3.49 5.15
C LEU A 70 -14.18 3.10 3.98
N LEU A 71 -14.49 1.81 3.84
CA LEU A 71 -15.51 1.39 2.87
C LEU A 71 -16.86 2.03 3.23
N THR A 72 -17.56 2.55 2.23
CA THR A 72 -18.95 3.01 2.37
C THR A 72 -19.86 1.83 2.75
N ALA A 73 -21.05 2.12 3.29
CA ALA A 73 -21.99 1.06 3.68
C ALA A 73 -22.40 0.20 2.45
N ASN A 74 -22.56 0.85 1.29
CA ASN A 74 -22.91 0.16 0.05
C ASN A 74 -21.78 -0.79 -0.42
N HIS A 75 -20.53 -0.32 -0.43
CA HIS A 75 -19.40 -1.18 -0.80
C HIS A 75 -19.29 -2.40 0.10
N ARG A 76 -19.50 -2.24 1.42
CA ARG A 76 -19.51 -3.38 2.35
C ARG A 76 -20.61 -4.38 2.03
N ARG A 77 -21.83 -3.89 1.77
CA ARG A 77 -22.97 -4.74 1.41
C ARG A 77 -22.68 -5.53 0.13
N MET A 78 -22.21 -4.85 -0.92
CA MET A 78 -21.89 -5.49 -2.19
C MET A 78 -20.77 -6.53 -2.06
N CYS A 79 -19.68 -6.21 -1.35
CA CYS A 79 -18.61 -7.18 -1.12
C CYS A 79 -19.08 -8.40 -0.33
N LEU A 80 -19.91 -8.21 0.70
CA LEU A 80 -20.47 -9.32 1.48
C LEU A 80 -21.40 -10.18 0.62
N GLN A 81 -22.29 -9.55 -0.14
CA GLN A 81 -23.20 -10.25 -1.04
C GLN A 81 -22.42 -11.10 -2.05
N TRP A 82 -21.43 -10.50 -2.73
CA TRP A 82 -20.57 -11.21 -3.67
C TRP A 82 -19.86 -12.41 -3.01
N ALA A 83 -19.30 -12.22 -1.81
CA ALA A 83 -18.64 -13.30 -1.07
C ALA A 83 -19.60 -14.43 -0.66
N HIS A 84 -20.85 -14.10 -0.32
CA HIS A 84 -21.88 -15.10 -0.03
C HIS A 84 -22.28 -15.88 -1.27
N GLU A 85 -22.52 -15.20 -2.40
CA GLU A 85 -22.85 -15.80 -3.70
C GLU A 85 -21.72 -16.73 -4.19
N HIS A 86 -20.47 -16.34 -3.96
CA HIS A 86 -19.27 -17.06 -4.40
C HIS A 86 -18.67 -17.93 -3.29
N ARG A 87 -19.41 -18.21 -2.20
CA ARG A 87 -18.91 -19.01 -1.07
C ARG A 87 -18.60 -20.45 -1.45
N ALA A 88 -19.41 -21.02 -2.35
CA ALA A 88 -19.26 -22.37 -2.87
C ALA A 88 -18.66 -22.38 -4.28
N TRP A 89 -17.82 -21.40 -4.61
CA TRP A 89 -17.20 -21.28 -5.92
C TRP A 89 -16.35 -22.52 -6.23
N GLN A 90 -16.82 -23.34 -7.18
CA GLN A 90 -16.14 -24.56 -7.64
C GLN A 90 -15.34 -24.36 -8.92
N ALA A 91 -15.31 -23.13 -9.48
CA ALA A 91 -14.58 -22.91 -10.71
C ALA A 91 -13.07 -23.02 -10.46
N ASP A 92 -12.39 -23.70 -11.39
CA ASP A 92 -10.94 -23.77 -11.39
C ASP A 92 -10.37 -22.35 -11.59
N TRP A 93 -9.57 -21.88 -10.62
CA TRP A 93 -8.94 -20.56 -10.67
C TRP A 93 -8.07 -20.37 -11.91
N HIS A 94 -7.63 -21.45 -12.57
CA HIS A 94 -6.90 -21.40 -13.83
C HIS A 94 -7.74 -20.89 -15.01
N GLN A 95 -9.07 -20.89 -14.90
CA GLN A 95 -9.98 -20.39 -15.94
C GLN A 95 -10.39 -18.93 -15.73
N VAL A 96 -10.08 -18.35 -14.57
CA VAL A 96 -10.42 -16.95 -14.24
C VAL A 96 -9.34 -16.01 -14.74
N VAL A 97 -9.70 -15.12 -15.67
CA VAL A 97 -8.80 -14.06 -16.16
C VAL A 97 -9.09 -12.78 -15.38
N PHE A 98 -8.14 -12.36 -14.54
CA PHE A 98 -8.20 -11.08 -13.84
C PHE A 98 -7.63 -9.96 -14.70
N SER A 99 -8.29 -8.80 -14.70
CA SER A 99 -7.77 -7.56 -15.27
C SER A 99 -7.66 -6.48 -14.20
N ASP A 100 -6.54 -5.77 -14.19
CA ASP A 100 -6.36 -4.52 -13.45
C ASP A 100 -5.54 -3.53 -14.28
N GLU A 101 -5.63 -2.26 -13.91
CA GLU A 101 -4.77 -1.22 -14.47
C GLU A 101 -3.81 -0.74 -13.39
N SER A 102 -2.50 -0.86 -13.66
CA SER A 102 -1.44 -0.40 -12.79
C SER A 102 -0.57 0.63 -13.50
N ARG A 103 -0.32 1.77 -12.84
CA ARG A 103 0.61 2.80 -13.34
C ARG A 103 2.04 2.38 -13.04
N LEU A 104 2.86 2.20 -14.08
CA LEU A 104 4.28 1.90 -13.97
C LEU A 104 5.10 3.16 -14.27
N ASN A 105 5.91 3.62 -13.30
CA ASN A 105 6.84 4.72 -13.51
C ASN A 105 8.24 4.16 -13.77
N LEU A 106 8.87 4.56 -14.90
CA LEU A 106 10.17 4.04 -15.32
C LEU A 106 11.36 4.78 -14.68
N TRP A 107 11.17 6.06 -14.33
CA TRP A 107 12.25 6.93 -13.86
C TRP A 107 11.88 7.77 -12.62
N ASP A 108 10.60 8.12 -12.45
CA ASP A 108 10.21 9.11 -11.46
C ASP A 108 9.67 8.53 -10.15
N HIS A 109 10.13 9.10 -9.04
CA HIS A 109 9.41 9.16 -7.77
C HIS A 109 8.00 9.74 -7.96
N ASP A 110 7.07 9.50 -7.04
CA ASP A 110 5.63 9.78 -7.18
C ASP A 110 5.24 11.28 -7.26
N GLY A 111 6.18 12.17 -7.62
CA GLY A 111 6.02 13.62 -7.69
C GLY A 111 5.79 14.27 -6.32
N ARG A 112 5.87 13.50 -5.23
CA ARG A 112 5.57 13.98 -3.88
C ARG A 112 6.80 14.60 -3.24
N ILE A 113 6.75 15.90 -3.01
CA ILE A 113 7.72 16.63 -2.17
C ILE A 113 7.52 16.18 -0.72
N ARG A 114 8.54 15.54 -0.14
CA ARG A 114 8.52 15.13 1.28
C ARG A 114 9.13 16.24 2.13
N VAL A 115 8.27 17.02 2.79
CA VAL A 115 8.71 18.03 3.77
C VAL A 115 8.85 17.35 5.13
N ARG A 116 10.06 17.32 5.69
CA ARG A 116 10.27 16.93 7.09
C ARG A 116 10.05 18.17 7.97
N ARG A 117 9.00 18.15 8.80
CA ARG A 117 8.89 19.09 9.92
C ARG A 117 9.53 18.43 11.13
N MET A 118 10.57 19.04 11.68
CA MET A 118 11.10 18.58 12.97
C MET A 118 9.99 18.72 14.01
N SER A 119 9.76 17.68 14.81
CA SER A 119 8.83 17.79 15.94
C SER A 119 9.31 18.94 16.84
N VAL A 120 8.40 19.76 17.36
CA VAL A 120 8.73 20.93 18.19
C VAL A 120 9.65 20.55 19.36
N ASN A 121 9.52 19.32 19.89
CA ASN A 121 10.39 18.78 20.94
C ASN A 121 11.86 18.59 20.50
N ALA A 122 12.13 18.31 19.23
CA ALA A 122 13.48 18.16 18.69
C ALA A 122 14.16 19.52 18.48
N ALA A 123 13.40 20.55 18.08
CA ALA A 123 13.89 21.92 17.98
C ALA A 123 14.18 22.53 19.37
N PHE A 124 13.37 22.18 20.38
CA PHE A 124 13.59 22.62 21.76
C PHE A 124 14.86 22.01 22.37
N GLN A 125 15.14 20.73 22.12
CA GLN A 125 16.35 20.06 22.60
C GLN A 125 17.63 20.55 21.89
N SER A 126 17.56 20.91 20.59
CA SER A 126 18.72 21.50 19.89
C SER A 126 19.01 22.94 20.32
N ALA A 127 17.99 23.71 20.69
CA ALA A 127 18.18 25.06 21.21
C ALA A 127 18.90 25.05 22.57
N LEU A 128 18.49 24.12 23.46
CA LEU A 128 19.13 23.95 24.77
C LEU A 128 20.57 23.43 24.72
N SER A 129 20.99 22.78 23.62
CA SER A 129 22.35 22.29 23.44
C SER A 129 23.35 23.40 23.02
N ASN A 130 22.86 24.51 22.46
CA ASN A 130 23.71 25.58 21.96
C ASN A 130 24.00 26.67 23.01
N ASP A 131 23.31 26.65 24.16
CA ASP A 131 23.43 27.65 25.22
C ASP A 131 24.37 27.23 26.38
N ILE A 132 25.14 26.13 26.24
CA ILE A 132 26.03 25.61 27.30
C ILE A 132 27.53 25.86 26.99
N VAL A 133 27.87 26.47 25.85
CA VAL A 133 29.26 26.85 25.54
C VAL A 133 29.33 28.30 25.06
N ALA A 134 29.22 29.24 26.00
CA ALA A 134 29.67 30.64 25.87
C ALA A 134 30.11 31.15 27.24
#